data_AF-A0A8H6RGN1-F1
#
_entry.id   AF-A0A8H6RGN1-F1
#
_cell.length_a   1.000
_cell.length_b   1.000
_cell.length_c   1.000
_cell.angle_alpha   90.00
_cell.angle_beta   90.00
_cell.angle_gamma   90.00
#
_symmetry.space_group_name_H-M   'P 1'
#
loop_
_entity.id
_entity.type
_entity.pdbx_description
1 polymer ?
#
loop_
_entity_poly.entity_id
_entity_poly.type
_entity_poly.pdbx_seq_one_letter_code
_entity_poly.pdbx_strand_id
1 'polypeptide(L)'
;MSPPFIPRVKENQSITKYFKEEKDIVTSDSSSFVSAQENIDSDADIDSEEVAKILGPHLQKWRAERIAKEKWLIGIDDCEDGELQRIKEHFGAGYEEWKARRMVDIAQLRIGKGIEPDWPHGKKKGKEKKRPRDKMLRDPLVGRKAMELRKKKAFFGYTYRRPKPVYLAGSLGRSRRNGISRPTILPIAHEGASASVSTAL
;
A
#
# COMPACT_ATOMS: atom_id res chain seq x y z
N MET A 1 15.39 -0.51 -38.90
CA MET A 1 14.10 0.20 -39.04
C MET A 1 14.05 1.29 -37.98
N SER A 2 13.71 2.53 -38.36
CA SER A 2 13.49 3.62 -37.41
C SER A 2 12.18 3.41 -36.65
N PRO A 3 12.10 3.72 -35.34
CA PRO A 3 10.82 3.74 -34.64
C PRO A 3 9.88 4.77 -35.29
N PRO A 4 8.56 4.53 -35.28
CA PRO A 4 7.56 5.40 -35.90
C PRO A 4 7.41 6.74 -35.19
N PHE A 5 7.86 6.85 -33.94
CA PHE A 5 7.80 8.09 -33.16
C PHE A 5 9.11 8.31 -32.40
N ILE A 6 9.68 9.51 -32.57
CA ILE A 6 10.87 10.00 -31.86
C ILE A 6 10.50 11.36 -31.27
N PRO A 7 10.42 11.51 -29.93
CA PRO A 7 10.10 12.79 -29.29
C PRO A 7 11.09 13.88 -29.70
N ARG A 8 10.58 15.04 -30.16
CA ARG A 8 11.39 16.19 -30.56
C ARG A 8 11.20 17.35 -29.58
N VAL A 9 12.23 17.64 -28.81
CA VAL A 9 12.31 18.78 -27.88
C VAL A 9 13.40 19.73 -28.37
N LYS A 10 13.05 21.00 -28.61
CA LYS A 10 14.01 22.06 -28.98
C LYS A 10 14.73 22.57 -27.73
N GLU A 11 15.90 23.20 -27.87
CA GLU A 11 16.69 23.74 -26.75
C GLU A 11 15.89 24.70 -25.83
N ASN A 12 14.93 25.44 -26.40
CA ASN A 12 14.10 26.40 -25.67
C ASN A 12 12.75 25.81 -25.21
N GLN A 13 12.51 24.52 -25.45
CA GLN A 13 11.27 23.83 -25.07
C GLN A 13 11.51 22.98 -23.83
N SER A 14 10.54 22.95 -22.92
CA SER A 14 10.63 22.08 -21.76
C SER A 14 10.67 20.61 -22.19
N ILE A 15 11.50 19.83 -21.50
CA ILE A 15 11.54 18.38 -21.68
C ILE A 15 10.21 17.70 -21.32
N THR A 16 9.35 18.41 -20.58
CA THR A 16 8.01 17.99 -20.18
C THR A 16 6.95 18.21 -21.27
N LYS A 17 7.30 18.67 -22.47
CA LYS A 17 6.36 18.93 -23.58
C LYS A 17 5.40 17.78 -23.91
N TYR A 18 5.85 16.53 -23.73
CA TYR A 18 5.05 15.33 -23.99
C TYR A 18 4.43 14.73 -22.71
N PHE A 19 4.60 15.40 -21.57
CA PHE A 19 4.00 15.04 -20.30
C PHE A 19 2.78 15.93 -20.07
N LYS A 20 1.75 15.37 -19.42
CA LYS A 20 0.63 16.18 -18.93
C LYS A 20 1.09 16.98 -17.72
N GLU A 21 0.52 18.16 -17.52
CA GLU A 21 0.82 18.95 -16.32
C GLU A 21 0.30 18.21 -15.08
N GLU A 22 1.01 18.30 -13.95
CA GLU A 22 0.63 17.60 -12.71
C GLU A 22 -0.81 17.92 -12.32
N LYS A 23 -1.22 19.18 -12.49
CA LYS A 23 -2.58 19.70 -12.25
C LYS A 23 -3.66 18.96 -13.04
N ASP A 24 -3.34 18.50 -14.24
CA ASP A 24 -4.27 17.73 -15.11
C ASP A 24 -4.32 16.25 -14.73
N ILE A 25 -3.33 15.77 -13.97
CA ILE A 25 -3.22 14.39 -13.49
C ILE A 25 -3.79 14.25 -12.08
N VAL A 26 -3.75 15.31 -11.26
CA VAL A 26 -4.39 15.35 -9.93
C VAL A 26 -5.91 15.40 -10.13
N THR A 27 -6.49 14.26 -10.48
CA THR A 27 -7.92 14.06 -10.35
C THR A 27 -8.20 13.93 -8.85
N SER A 28 -8.64 15.02 -8.22
CA SER A 28 -9.14 15.01 -6.83
C SER A 28 -10.14 13.86 -6.59
N ASP A 29 -10.85 13.48 -7.66
CA ASP A 29 -11.86 12.42 -7.69
C ASP A 29 -11.31 10.98 -7.79
N SER A 30 -9.99 10.79 -7.93
CA SER A 30 -9.38 9.45 -8.04
C SER A 30 -8.76 8.95 -6.73
N SER A 31 -8.93 9.65 -5.61
CA SER A 31 -8.62 9.09 -4.30
C SER A 31 -9.76 8.14 -3.90
N SER A 32 -9.44 6.87 -3.65
CA SER A 32 -10.46 5.92 -3.24
C SER A 32 -11.09 6.39 -1.92
N PHE A 33 -12.40 6.24 -1.75
CA PHE A 33 -13.12 6.55 -0.50
C PHE A 33 -12.38 6.05 0.76
N VAL A 34 -11.70 4.91 0.67
CA VAL A 34 -10.89 4.33 1.75
C VAL A 34 -9.67 5.19 2.10
N SER A 35 -9.00 5.77 1.10
CA SER A 35 -7.86 6.66 1.29
C SER A 35 -8.29 8.00 1.90
N ALA A 36 -9.42 8.56 1.46
CA ALA A 36 -9.98 9.76 2.06
C ALA A 36 -10.42 9.53 3.51
N GLN A 37 -11.01 8.37 3.81
CA GLN A 37 -11.42 7.97 5.17
C GLN A 37 -10.23 7.80 6.12
N GLU A 38 -9.14 7.17 5.67
CA GLU A 38 -7.96 6.90 6.51
C GLU A 38 -7.27 8.19 6.99
N ASN A 39 -7.19 9.21 6.14
CA ASN A 39 -6.65 10.53 6.52
C ASN A 39 -7.52 11.26 7.55
N ILE A 40 -8.84 11.06 7.52
CA ILE A 40 -9.76 11.74 8.44
C ILE A 40 -9.77 11.06 9.81
N ASP A 41 -9.67 9.72 9.85
CA ASP A 41 -9.65 8.98 11.11
C ASP A 41 -8.31 9.14 11.85
N SER A 42 -7.22 9.52 11.17
CA SER A 42 -5.92 9.80 11.80
C SER A 42 -5.83 11.17 12.47
N ASP A 43 -6.57 12.15 11.97
CA ASP A 43 -6.55 13.54 12.44
C ASP A 43 -7.86 13.82 13.22
N ALA A 44 -7.81 13.63 14.55
CA ALA A 44 -8.98 13.71 15.43
C ALA A 44 -9.62 15.11 15.53
N ASP A 45 -8.94 16.14 15.03
CA ASP A 45 -9.30 17.56 15.19
C ASP A 45 -9.60 18.27 13.85
N ILE A 46 -10.01 17.55 12.80
CA ILE A 46 -10.38 18.18 11.52
C ILE A 46 -11.76 18.85 11.65
N ASP A 47 -11.84 20.13 11.27
CA ASP A 47 -13.09 20.89 11.20
C ASP A 47 -14.12 20.22 10.28
N SER A 48 -15.40 20.26 10.68
CA SER A 48 -16.51 19.64 9.93
C SER A 48 -16.60 20.10 8.47
N GLU A 49 -16.12 21.32 8.17
CA GLU A 49 -16.12 21.88 6.82
C GLU A 49 -14.99 21.31 5.96
N GLU A 50 -13.85 21.00 6.56
CA GLU A 50 -12.71 20.40 5.86
C GLU A 50 -12.97 18.92 5.56
N VAL A 51 -13.60 18.19 6.50
CA VAL A 51 -14.12 16.83 6.25
C VAL A 51 -15.10 16.80 5.06
N ALA A 52 -15.96 17.81 4.94
CA ALA A 52 -16.90 17.92 3.82
C ALA A 52 -16.19 18.18 2.48
N LYS A 53 -15.11 18.98 2.48
CA LYS A 53 -14.28 19.23 1.28
C LYS A 53 -13.50 17.98 0.86
N ILE A 54 -12.96 17.22 1.81
CA ILE A 54 -12.16 16.01 1.55
C ILE A 54 -13.05 14.86 1.05
N LEU A 55 -14.20 14.61 1.69
CA LEU A 55 -15.08 13.50 1.33
C LEU A 55 -16.01 13.82 0.16
N GLY A 56 -16.36 15.09 -0.04
CA GLY A 56 -17.26 15.57 -1.09
C GLY A 56 -18.53 14.70 -1.21
N PRO A 57 -18.75 14.01 -2.35
CA PRO A 57 -19.94 13.18 -2.58
C PRO A 57 -20.04 11.97 -1.63
N HIS A 58 -18.94 11.58 -0.97
CA HIS A 58 -18.91 10.47 -0.04
C HIS A 58 -19.23 10.83 1.42
N LEU A 59 -19.47 12.11 1.71
CA LEU A 59 -19.74 12.59 3.07
C LEU A 59 -20.93 11.87 3.72
N GLN A 60 -22.03 11.69 2.98
CA GLN A 60 -23.23 11.03 3.49
C GLN A 60 -22.96 9.56 3.84
N LYS A 61 -22.19 8.88 2.99
CA LYS A 61 -21.78 7.50 3.23
C LYS A 61 -20.90 7.39 4.49
N TRP A 62 -19.94 8.29 4.66
CA TRP A 62 -19.09 8.33 5.83
C TRP A 62 -19.87 8.61 7.13
N ARG A 63 -20.83 9.56 7.10
CA ARG A 63 -21.72 9.83 8.24
C ARG A 63 -22.53 8.59 8.62
N ALA A 64 -23.13 7.93 7.64
CA ALA A 64 -23.87 6.69 7.86
C ALA A 64 -22.98 5.56 8.40
N GLU A 65 -21.75 5.40 7.88
CA GLU A 65 -20.79 4.43 8.39
C GLU A 65 -20.40 4.70 9.85
N ARG A 66 -20.26 5.96 10.26
CA ARG A 66 -20.00 6.34 11.66
C ARG A 66 -21.18 6.04 12.58
N ILE A 67 -22.40 6.36 12.16
CA ILE A 67 -23.61 6.06 12.93
C ILE A 67 -23.77 4.54 13.09
N ALA A 68 -23.62 3.77 12.01
CA ALA A 68 -23.66 2.31 12.05
C ALA A 68 -22.54 1.74 12.95
N LYS A 69 -21.35 2.32 12.90
CA LYS A 69 -20.21 1.98 13.76
C LYS A 69 -20.54 2.16 15.23
N GLU A 70 -21.11 3.31 15.58
CA GLU A 70 -21.50 3.64 16.94
C GLU A 70 -22.62 2.72 17.46
N LYS A 71 -23.67 2.52 16.66
CA LYS A 71 -24.76 1.56 16.98
C LYS A 71 -24.23 0.16 17.23
N TRP A 72 -23.32 -0.31 16.37
CA TRP A 72 -22.70 -1.61 16.54
C TRP A 72 -21.86 -1.67 17.82
N LEU A 73 -21.03 -0.68 18.12
CA LEU A 73 -20.21 -0.67 19.34
C LEU A 73 -21.05 -0.79 20.63
N ILE A 74 -22.23 -0.17 20.63
CA ILE A 74 -23.16 -0.10 21.77
C ILE A 74 -24.14 -1.30 21.79
N GLY A 75 -24.15 -2.11 20.71
CA GLY A 75 -25.01 -3.29 20.57
C GLY A 75 -26.48 -2.95 20.27
N ILE A 76 -26.70 -1.91 19.48
CA ILE A 76 -28.00 -1.35 19.08
C ILE A 76 -28.07 -1.33 17.54
N ASP A 77 -27.48 -2.34 16.90
CA ASP A 77 -27.33 -2.46 15.46
C ASP A 77 -28.67 -2.58 14.71
N ASP A 78 -29.65 -3.27 15.30
CA ASP A 78 -30.97 -3.50 14.70
C ASP A 78 -31.98 -2.35 14.91
N CYS A 79 -31.67 -1.37 15.77
CA CYS A 79 -32.60 -0.28 16.06
C CYS A 79 -32.53 0.85 15.02
N GLU A 80 -33.53 1.72 14.99
CA GLU A 80 -33.54 2.88 14.09
C GLU A 80 -32.49 3.93 14.52
N ASP A 81 -32.01 4.73 13.56
CA ASP A 81 -31.02 5.80 13.85
C ASP A 81 -31.56 6.84 14.85
N GLY A 82 -32.88 7.02 14.93
CA GLY A 82 -33.54 7.87 15.92
C GLY A 82 -33.37 7.40 17.36
N GLU A 83 -33.18 6.10 17.60
CA GLU A 83 -32.96 5.56 18.95
C GLU A 83 -31.60 5.99 19.50
N LEU A 84 -30.56 6.02 18.65
CA LEU A 84 -29.24 6.52 19.05
C LEU A 84 -29.32 7.99 19.46
N GLN A 85 -30.10 8.80 18.73
CA GLN A 85 -30.28 10.22 19.03
C GLN A 85 -31.03 10.42 20.36
N ARG A 86 -32.10 9.66 20.61
CA ARG A 86 -32.83 9.68 21.89
C ARG A 86 -31.95 9.29 23.07
N ILE A 87 -31.08 8.30 22.89
CA ILE A 87 -30.10 7.89 23.90
C ILE A 87 -29.11 9.03 24.17
N LYS A 88 -28.58 9.67 23.12
CA LYS A 88 -27.69 10.83 23.26
C LYS A 88 -28.35 11.97 24.04
N GLU A 89 -29.61 12.28 23.71
CA GLU A 89 -30.40 13.31 24.41
C GLU A 89 -30.68 12.93 25.88
N HIS A 90 -31.00 11.66 26.15
CA HIS A 90 -31.28 11.17 27.50
C HIS A 90 -30.05 11.24 28.42
N PHE A 91 -28.89 10.80 27.95
CA PHE A 91 -27.66 10.80 28.75
C PHE A 91 -26.91 12.14 28.72
N GLY A 92 -27.14 12.97 27.70
CA GLY A 92 -26.53 14.29 27.56
C GLY A 92 -25.01 14.26 27.72
N ALA A 93 -24.48 15.05 28.65
CA ALA A 93 -23.04 15.11 28.96
C ALA A 93 -22.45 13.77 29.47
N GLY A 94 -23.28 12.89 30.03
CA GLY A 94 -22.88 11.56 30.49
C GLY A 94 -22.87 10.49 29.39
N TYR A 95 -23.20 10.85 28.15
CA TYR A 95 -23.29 9.90 27.05
C TYR A 95 -21.97 9.18 26.78
N GLU A 96 -20.84 9.90 26.79
CA GLU A 96 -19.53 9.29 26.53
C GLU A 96 -19.13 8.28 27.61
N GLU A 97 -19.44 8.56 28.88
CA GLU A 97 -19.22 7.60 29.97
C GLU A 97 -20.11 6.37 29.84
N TRP A 98 -21.41 6.57 29.56
CA TRP A 98 -22.36 5.49 29.36
C TRP A 98 -21.94 4.61 28.18
N LYS A 99 -21.55 5.24 27.07
CA LYS A 99 -21.05 4.59 25.86
C LYS A 99 -19.80 3.77 26.16
N ALA A 100 -18.83 4.32 26.90
CA ALA A 100 -17.63 3.58 27.30
C ALA A 100 -17.96 2.32 28.11
N ARG A 101 -18.82 2.44 29.13
CA ARG A 101 -19.27 1.29 29.94
C ARG A 101 -20.00 0.27 29.06
N ARG A 102 -20.93 0.74 28.22
CA ARG A 102 -21.73 -0.11 27.34
C ARG A 102 -20.88 -0.85 26.31
N MET A 103 -19.87 -0.20 25.74
CA MET A 103 -18.92 -0.84 24.83
C MET A 103 -18.18 -2.01 25.49
N VAL A 104 -17.74 -1.84 26.75
CA VAL A 104 -17.09 -2.92 27.51
C VAL A 104 -18.05 -4.08 27.76
N ASP A 105 -19.27 -3.79 28.20
CA ASP A 105 -20.29 -4.82 28.45
C ASP A 105 -20.61 -5.62 27.18
N ILE A 106 -20.80 -4.94 26.05
CA ILE A 106 -21.10 -5.57 24.76
C ILE A 106 -19.90 -6.39 24.26
N ALA A 107 -18.67 -5.89 24.44
CA ALA A 107 -17.48 -6.65 24.09
C ALA A 107 -17.38 -7.95 24.90
N GLN A 108 -17.64 -7.89 26.21
CA GLN A 108 -17.68 -9.07 27.08
C GLN A 108 -18.78 -10.05 26.66
N LEU A 109 -19.99 -9.56 26.36
CA LEU A 109 -21.09 -10.38 25.86
C LEU A 109 -20.76 -11.06 24.53
N ARG A 110 -20.03 -10.38 23.63
CA ARG A 110 -19.57 -10.95 22.37
C ARG A 110 -18.53 -12.04 22.57
N ILE A 111 -17.54 -11.80 23.43
CA ILE A 111 -16.53 -12.80 23.80
C ILE A 111 -17.20 -14.04 24.39
N GLY A 112 -18.18 -13.87 25.28
CA GLY A 112 -18.96 -14.98 25.85
C GLY A 112 -19.75 -15.78 24.80
N LYS A 113 -20.15 -15.15 23.70
CA LYS A 113 -20.79 -15.79 22.54
C LYS A 113 -19.79 -16.36 21.53
N GLY A 114 -18.48 -16.24 21.77
CA GLY A 114 -17.43 -16.66 20.84
C GLY A 114 -17.28 -15.74 19.61
N ILE A 115 -17.80 -14.52 19.67
CA ILE A 115 -17.69 -13.50 18.63
C ILE A 115 -16.45 -12.65 18.95
N GLU A 116 -15.46 -12.67 18.07
CA GLU A 116 -14.23 -11.86 18.18
C GLU A 116 -14.55 -10.35 18.24
N PRO A 117 -13.83 -9.54 19.06
CA PRO A 117 -14.14 -8.13 19.27
C PRO A 117 -13.81 -7.19 18.09
N ASP A 118 -13.05 -7.65 17.11
CA ASP A 118 -12.48 -6.82 16.05
C ASP A 118 -13.51 -6.48 14.95
N TRP A 119 -13.95 -5.21 14.90
CA TRP A 119 -14.61 -4.41 13.83
C TRP A 119 -15.51 -5.14 12.79
N PRO A 120 -16.73 -4.62 12.48
CA PRO A 120 -17.93 -5.37 12.16
C PRO A 120 -17.70 -6.38 11.05
N HIS A 121 -18.27 -7.58 11.22
CA HIS A 121 -18.35 -8.64 10.23
C HIS A 121 -18.80 -8.11 8.85
N GLY A 122 -17.85 -7.66 8.03
CA GLY A 122 -18.22 -6.85 6.87
C GLY A 122 -17.09 -6.53 5.91
N LYS A 123 -15.83 -6.39 6.36
CA LYS A 123 -14.71 -6.58 5.44
C LYS A 123 -14.58 -8.08 5.19
N LYS A 124 -15.47 -8.65 4.35
CA LYS A 124 -15.20 -9.92 3.68
C LYS A 124 -13.76 -9.82 3.22
N LYS A 125 -12.86 -10.64 3.78
CA LYS A 125 -11.46 -10.72 3.31
C LYS A 125 -11.56 -10.73 1.80
N GLY A 126 -11.08 -9.65 1.16
CA GLY A 126 -11.40 -9.39 -0.24
C GLY A 126 -11.14 -10.66 -1.01
N LYS A 127 -12.10 -11.08 -1.86
CA LYS A 127 -11.96 -12.30 -2.69
C LYS A 127 -10.54 -12.29 -3.23
N GLU A 128 -9.76 -13.33 -2.91
CA GLU A 128 -8.34 -13.39 -3.20
C GLU A 128 -8.11 -12.97 -4.66
N LYS A 129 -7.59 -11.75 -4.88
CA LYS A 129 -7.68 -11.04 -6.17
C LYS A 129 -6.91 -11.76 -7.29
N LYS A 130 -6.12 -12.78 -6.95
CA LYS A 130 -5.47 -13.70 -7.89
C LYS A 130 -5.55 -15.12 -7.34
N ARG A 131 -6.50 -15.91 -7.83
CA ARG A 131 -6.52 -17.36 -7.60
C ARG A 131 -5.17 -17.93 -8.06
N PRO A 132 -4.46 -18.75 -7.25
CA PRO A 132 -3.26 -19.42 -7.71
C PRO A 132 -3.50 -20.16 -9.02
N ARG A 133 -2.61 -19.99 -9.99
CA ARG A 133 -2.73 -20.66 -11.30
C ARG A 133 -2.77 -22.18 -11.15
N ASP A 134 -1.99 -22.68 -10.21
CA ASP A 134 -1.93 -24.10 -9.83
C ASP A 134 -3.18 -24.54 -9.04
N LYS A 135 -3.77 -25.68 -9.46
CA LYS A 135 -4.96 -26.26 -8.84
C LYS A 135 -4.73 -26.71 -7.40
N MET A 136 -3.57 -27.29 -7.07
CA MET A 136 -3.29 -27.78 -5.70
C MET A 136 -3.16 -26.65 -4.68
N LEU A 137 -2.77 -25.46 -5.12
CA LEU A 137 -2.69 -24.27 -4.26
C LEU A 137 -4.05 -23.59 -4.06
N ARG A 138 -5.12 -24.06 -4.73
CA ARG A 138 -6.49 -23.54 -4.55
C ARG A 138 -7.21 -24.24 -3.41
N ASP A 139 -6.82 -25.46 -3.06
CA ASP A 139 -7.49 -26.24 -2.03
C ASP A 139 -7.13 -25.70 -0.63
N PRO A 140 -8.11 -25.38 0.23
CA PRO A 140 -7.86 -24.75 1.52
C PRO A 140 -7.11 -25.67 2.49
N LEU A 141 -7.30 -26.99 2.38
CA LEU A 141 -6.63 -27.97 3.24
C LEU A 141 -5.22 -28.31 2.76
N VAL A 142 -5.00 -28.38 1.44
CA VAL A 142 -3.79 -28.96 0.84
C VAL A 142 -2.80 -27.90 0.35
N GLY A 143 -3.28 -26.69 -0.01
CA GLY A 143 -2.46 -25.65 -0.63
C GLY A 143 -1.25 -25.24 0.21
N ARG A 144 -1.43 -25.08 1.53
CA ARG A 144 -0.33 -24.74 2.44
C ARG A 144 0.76 -25.82 2.44
N LYS A 145 0.35 -27.08 2.60
CA LYS A 145 1.26 -28.25 2.65
C LYS A 145 2.00 -28.46 1.33
N ALA A 146 1.31 -28.30 0.19
CA ALA A 146 1.90 -28.40 -1.14
C ALA A 146 2.97 -27.31 -1.36
N MET A 147 2.72 -26.09 -0.92
CA MET A 147 3.65 -24.96 -1.05
C MET A 147 4.90 -25.16 -0.21
N GLU A 148 4.77 -25.67 1.02
CA GLU A 148 5.89 -26.02 1.90
C GLU A 148 6.77 -27.13 1.30
N LEU A 149 6.17 -28.19 0.74
CA LEU A 149 6.91 -29.27 0.10
C LEU A 149 7.71 -28.80 -1.12
N ARG A 150 7.14 -27.89 -1.92
CA ARG A 150 7.84 -27.30 -3.07
C ARG A 150 9.03 -26.47 -2.64
N LYS A 151 8.88 -25.62 -1.61
CA LYS A 151 10.00 -24.85 -1.06
C LYS A 151 11.13 -25.77 -0.58
N LYS A 152 10.80 -26.87 0.10
CA LYS A 152 11.78 -27.85 0.58
C LYS A 152 12.55 -28.52 -0.58
N LYS A 153 11.91 -28.77 -1.71
CA LYS A 153 12.54 -29.39 -2.89
C LYS A 153 13.15 -28.39 -3.88
N ALA A 154 12.77 -27.12 -3.84
CA ALA A 154 13.18 -26.11 -4.83
C ALA A 154 14.68 -25.88 -4.89
N PHE A 155 15.39 -26.12 -3.78
CA PHE A 155 16.85 -25.95 -3.71
C PHE A 155 17.63 -27.27 -3.76
N PHE A 156 16.93 -28.40 -3.95
CA PHE A 156 17.58 -29.70 -4.04
C PHE A 156 18.38 -29.79 -5.35
N GLY A 157 19.71 -29.83 -5.26
CA GLY A 157 20.62 -29.78 -6.41
C GLY A 157 21.23 -28.40 -6.69
N TYR A 158 20.80 -27.35 -6.00
CA TYR A 158 21.47 -26.04 -6.06
C TYR A 158 22.58 -25.98 -5.01
N THR A 159 23.82 -26.23 -5.43
CA THR A 159 24.99 -25.83 -4.63
C THR A 159 25.21 -24.33 -4.83
N TYR A 160 25.25 -23.55 -3.75
CA TYR A 160 25.68 -22.15 -3.83
C TYR A 160 27.13 -22.11 -4.34
N ARG A 161 27.31 -21.85 -5.63
CA ARG A 161 28.63 -21.59 -6.21
C ARG A 161 28.93 -20.13 -5.95
N ARG A 162 29.64 -19.85 -4.87
CA ARG A 162 30.17 -18.51 -4.60
C ARG A 162 31.00 -18.10 -5.82
N PRO A 163 30.67 -17.01 -6.53
CA PRO A 163 31.47 -16.58 -7.66
C PRO A 163 32.90 -16.37 -7.17
N LYS A 164 33.88 -16.97 -7.87
CA LYS A 164 35.29 -16.79 -7.53
C LYS A 164 35.55 -15.28 -7.57
N PRO A 165 36.13 -14.69 -6.51
CA PRO A 165 36.51 -13.28 -6.54
C PRO A 165 37.41 -13.08 -7.75
N VAL A 166 36.98 -12.22 -8.68
CA VAL A 166 37.79 -11.82 -9.80
C VAL A 166 38.85 -10.88 -9.23
N TYR A 167 40.04 -11.40 -8.98
CA TYR A 167 41.20 -10.56 -8.71
C TYR A 167 41.65 -9.97 -10.04
N LEU A 168 41.30 -8.70 -10.29
CA LEU A 168 42.00 -7.94 -11.33
C LEU A 168 43.47 -7.85 -10.90
N ALA A 169 44.38 -8.35 -11.73
CA ALA A 169 45.81 -8.26 -11.49
C ALA A 169 46.18 -6.77 -11.27
N GLY A 170 46.69 -6.44 -10.07
CA GLY A 170 47.21 -5.11 -9.73
C GLY A 170 46.43 -4.30 -8.69
N SER A 171 45.25 -4.73 -8.23
CA SER A 171 44.47 -3.98 -7.22
C SER A 171 44.60 -4.58 -5.81
N LEU A 172 45.59 -4.14 -5.04
CA LEU A 172 45.63 -4.30 -3.58
C LEU A 172 44.62 -3.32 -2.96
N GLY A 173 43.33 -3.62 -3.07
CA GLY A 173 42.31 -2.76 -2.51
C GLY A 173 40.90 -3.27 -2.76
N ARG A 174 40.11 -3.30 -1.69
CA ARG A 174 38.71 -3.76 -1.63
C ARG A 174 37.84 -3.03 -2.67
N SER A 175 37.76 -3.57 -3.88
CA SER A 175 36.98 -2.98 -4.97
C SER A 175 35.48 -3.08 -4.64
N ARG A 176 34.85 -1.91 -4.50
CA ARG A 176 33.41 -1.78 -4.36
C ARG A 176 32.74 -2.37 -5.60
N ARG A 177 31.56 -2.97 -5.37
CA ARG A 177 30.72 -3.61 -6.38
C ARG A 177 30.46 -2.68 -7.57
N ASN A 178 31.27 -2.77 -8.62
CA ASN A 178 30.81 -2.38 -9.94
C ASN A 178 30.08 -3.59 -10.52
N GLY A 179 28.80 -3.39 -10.81
CA GLY A 179 27.91 -4.42 -11.33
C GLY A 179 28.54 -5.16 -12.51
N ILE A 180 28.25 -6.44 -12.60
CA ILE A 180 28.63 -7.30 -13.72
C ILE A 180 28.24 -6.58 -15.01
N SER A 181 29.24 -6.08 -15.74
CA SER A 181 29.03 -5.42 -17.03
C SER A 181 28.35 -6.43 -17.95
N ARG A 182 27.07 -6.18 -18.25
CA ARG A 182 26.35 -6.97 -19.24
C ARG A 182 26.96 -6.63 -20.59
N PRO A 183 27.39 -7.60 -21.40
CA PRO A 183 27.88 -7.29 -22.74
C PRO A 183 26.72 -6.70 -23.54
N THR A 184 26.79 -5.40 -23.81
CA THR A 184 25.93 -4.74 -24.79
C THR A 184 26.39 -5.15 -26.18
N ILE A 185 25.43 -5.37 -27.09
CA ILE A 185 25.67 -5.79 -28.49
C ILE A 185 26.43 -4.73 -29.30
N LEU A 186 26.60 -3.52 -28.77
CA LEU A 186 27.27 -2.41 -29.44
C LEU A 186 28.57 -2.02 -28.70
N PRO A 187 29.69 -1.83 -29.43
CA PRO A 187 30.93 -1.33 -28.84
C PRO A 187 30.77 0.16 -28.49
N ILE A 188 30.84 0.49 -27.20
CA ILE A 188 31.00 1.87 -26.73
C ILE A 188 32.51 2.12 -26.72
N ALA A 189 32.99 2.98 -27.61
CA ALA A 189 34.37 3.44 -27.59
C ALA A 189 34.60 4.27 -26.32
N HIS A 190 35.47 3.79 -25.44
CA HIS A 190 36.07 4.64 -24.41
C HIS A 190 37.30 5.27 -25.03
N GLU A 191 37.17 6.51 -25.50
CA GLU A 191 38.35 7.28 -25.89
C GLU A 191 39.21 7.53 -24.66
N GLY A 192 40.46 7.07 -24.75
CA GLY A 192 41.45 7.17 -23.70
C GLY A 192 41.87 8.62 -23.47
N ALA A 193 41.69 9.11 -22.25
CA ALA A 193 42.40 10.29 -21.77
C ALA A 193 43.85 9.91 -21.48
N SER A 194 44.69 9.94 -22.51
CA SER A 194 46.15 10.00 -22.37
C SER A 194 46.62 11.43 -22.67
N ALA A 195 46.71 12.26 -21.64
CA ALA A 195 47.49 13.49 -21.68
C ALA A 195 48.45 13.46 -20.49
N SER A 196 49.65 12.95 -20.75
CA SER A 196 50.82 13.06 -19.90
C SER A 196 51.22 14.54 -19.77
N VAL A 197 51.06 15.12 -18.58
CA VAL A 197 51.76 16.35 -18.22
C VAL A 197 53.13 15.94 -17.67
N SER A 198 54.17 16.18 -18.47
CA SER A 198 55.57 16.02 -18.06
C SER A 198 56.09 17.36 -17.55
N THR A 199 56.72 17.34 -16.38
CA THR A 199 57.40 18.47 -15.72
C THR A 199 58.89 18.52 -16.12
N ALA A 200 59.50 19.71 -15.95
CA ALA A 200 60.92 20.13 -16.11
C ALA A 200 61.24 20.74 -17.49
N LEU A 201 61.83 21.94 -17.62
CA LEU A 201 62.71 22.73 -16.75
C LEU A 201 62.22 24.18 -16.58
#